data_AF-A0A2K8K642-F1
#
_entry.id   AF-A0A2K8K642-F1
#
_cell.length_a   1.000
_cell.length_b   1.000
_cell.length_c   1.000
_cell.angle_alpha   90.00
_cell.angle_beta   90.00
_cell.angle_gamma   90.00
#
_symmetry.space_group_name_H-M   'P 1'
#
loop_
_entity.id
_entity.type
_entity.pdbx_description
1 polymer ?
#
loop_
_entity_poly.entity_id
_entity_poly.type
_entity_poly.pdbx_seq_one_letter_code
_entity_poly.pdbx_strand_id
1 'polypeptide(L)'
;MLGFNLKFILPAVLILLSWLMITRAPVYLPRLDANAPPPPDEDAYVFGFATLTNPVVRFVVLGRHAPAEPAALRGWQRHRRDLRDAPDLVLNGVRFRVTPDEMVRLDRYERTGRRYRRDLMELEDGTMAWVYRLIGEAGLEAVMD
;
A
#
# COMPACT_ATOMS: atom_id res chain seq x y z
N MET A 1 39.01 4.06 -21.79
CA MET A 1 38.92 5.11 -20.75
C MET A 1 37.47 5.58 -20.72
N LEU A 2 36.65 5.12 -19.77
CA LEU A 2 35.25 5.50 -19.67
C LEU A 2 35.18 6.96 -19.17
N GLY A 3 34.96 7.92 -20.07
CA GLY A 3 34.84 9.33 -19.72
C GLY A 3 33.53 9.60 -18.99
N PHE A 4 33.53 9.45 -17.67
CA PHE A 4 32.39 9.79 -16.84
C PHE A 4 32.19 11.32 -16.87
N ASN A 5 31.09 11.78 -17.48
CA ASN A 5 30.78 13.20 -17.59
C ASN A 5 30.34 13.72 -16.20
N LEU A 6 31.24 14.42 -15.50
CA LEU A 6 31.01 14.97 -14.16
C LEU A 6 29.73 15.83 -14.06
N LYS A 7 29.33 16.45 -15.18
CA LYS A 7 28.08 17.23 -15.31
C LYS A 7 26.80 16.43 -15.06
N PHE A 8 26.82 15.12 -15.25
CA PHE A 8 25.68 14.24 -14.95
C PHE A 8 25.79 13.56 -13.58
N ILE A 9 27.01 13.43 -13.05
CA ILE A 9 27.25 12.80 -11.74
C ILE A 9 26.77 13.71 -10.62
N LEU A 10 27.15 14.99 -10.65
CA LEU A 10 26.79 15.94 -9.60
C LEU A 10 25.26 16.08 -9.41
N PRO A 11 24.43 16.29 -10.46
CA PRO A 11 22.98 16.35 -10.28
C PRO A 11 22.39 15.01 -9.83
N ALA A 12 22.91 13.87 -10.29
CA ALA A 12 22.43 12.56 -9.85
C ALA A 12 22.70 12.33 -8.35
N VAL A 13 23.88 12.73 -7.86
CA VAL A 13 24.23 12.69 -6.44
C VAL A 13 23.34 13.62 -5.62
N LEU A 14 23.09 14.85 -6.10
CA LEU A 14 22.20 15.78 -5.42
C LEU A 14 20.76 15.25 -5.35
N ILE A 15 20.24 14.68 -6.45
CA ILE A 15 18.91 14.04 -6.48
C ILE A 15 18.84 12.89 -5.47
N LEU A 16 19.87 12.03 -5.43
CA LEU A 16 19.93 10.92 -4.47
C LEU A 16 19.99 11.41 -3.03
N LEU A 17 20.81 12.42 -2.72
CA LEU A 17 20.90 13.00 -1.38
C LEU A 17 19.59 13.68 -0.97
N SER A 18 18.95 14.43 -1.87
CA SER A 18 17.63 15.02 -1.61
C SER A 18 16.57 13.95 -1.37
N TRP A 19 16.57 12.86 -2.16
CA TRP A 19 15.66 11.73 -1.97
C TRP A 19 15.87 11.05 -0.61
N LEU A 20 17.13 10.80 -0.22
CA LEU A 20 17.47 10.24 1.08
C LEU A 20 17.04 11.16 2.23
N MET A 21 17.23 12.48 2.08
CA MET A 21 16.81 13.47 3.08
C MET A 21 15.29 13.49 3.22
N ILE A 22 14.55 13.52 2.11
CA ILE A 22 13.09 13.52 2.11
C ILE A 22 12.54 12.23 2.72
N THR A 23 13.00 11.06 2.28
CA THR A 23 12.46 9.76 2.76
C THR A 23 12.78 9.48 4.23
N ARG A 24 13.85 10.09 4.77
CA ARG A 24 14.22 10.03 6.20
C ARG A 24 13.61 11.16 7.01
N ALA A 25 13.02 12.17 6.38
CA ALA A 25 12.43 13.29 7.08
C ALA A 25 11.20 12.81 7.89
N PRO A 26 10.99 13.33 9.10
CA PRO A 26 9.87 12.95 9.97
C PRO A 26 8.49 13.33 9.41
N VAL A 27 8.45 14.04 8.27
CA VAL A 27 7.23 14.51 7.59
C VAL A 27 6.87 13.68 6.34
N TYR A 28 7.72 12.74 5.91
CA TYR A 28 7.51 11.99 4.67
C TYR A 28 6.27 11.11 4.70
N LEU A 29 6.09 10.39 5.81
CA LEU A 29 4.91 9.61 6.11
C LEU A 29 4.36 10.07 7.47
N PRO A 30 3.03 10.05 7.68
CA PRO A 30 2.44 10.27 8.99
C PRO A 30 3.05 9.34 10.04
N ARG A 31 2.95 9.72 11.31
CA ARG A 31 3.30 8.79 12.40
C ARG A 31 2.37 7.59 12.39
N LEU A 32 2.87 6.43 12.79
CA LEU A 32 2.04 5.24 12.98
C LEU A 32 1.03 5.54 14.10
N ASP A 33 -0.23 5.19 13.86
CA ASP A 33 -1.26 5.33 14.88
C ASP A 33 -1.08 4.27 15.97
N ALA A 34 -1.35 4.62 17.23
CA ALA A 34 -1.21 3.69 18.35
C ALA A 34 -2.21 2.52 18.27
N ASN A 35 -3.30 2.69 17.53
CA ASN A 35 -4.31 1.64 17.31
C ASN A 35 -4.04 0.79 16.07
N ALA A 36 -2.94 1.01 15.35
CA ALA A 36 -2.57 0.15 14.24
C ALA A 36 -2.23 -1.26 14.77
N PRO A 37 -2.75 -2.33 14.14
CA PRO A 37 -2.38 -3.69 14.52
C PRO A 37 -0.87 -3.90 14.26
N PRO A 38 -0.22 -4.82 15.00
CA PRO A 38 1.15 -5.17 14.70
C PRO A 38 1.30 -5.64 13.24
N PRO A 39 2.42 -5.33 12.57
CA PRO A 39 2.71 -5.91 11.27
C PRO A 39 2.85 -7.44 11.39
N PRO A 40 2.65 -8.21 10.31
CA PRO A 40 2.96 -9.64 10.31
C PRO A 40 4.47 -9.85 10.55
N ASP A 41 4.82 -11.00 11.14
CA ASP A 41 6.22 -11.33 11.45
C ASP A 41 7.05 -11.67 10.20
N GLU A 42 6.38 -12.11 9.13
CA GLU A 42 6.99 -12.50 7.86
C GLU A 42 6.51 -11.62 6.69
N ASP A 43 7.18 -11.78 5.55
CA ASP A 43 6.77 -11.16 4.30
C ASP A 43 5.35 -11.59 3.91
N ALA A 44 4.50 -10.60 3.64
CA ALA A 44 3.09 -10.82 3.34
C ALA A 44 2.68 -10.18 2.02
N TYR A 45 1.55 -10.64 1.47
CA TYR A 45 0.91 -9.98 0.33
C TYR A 45 -0.01 -8.86 0.78
N VAL A 46 -0.04 -7.79 0.00
CA VAL A 46 -1.01 -6.70 0.09
C VAL A 46 -1.77 -6.61 -1.22
N PHE A 47 -3.09 -6.50 -1.15
CA PHE A 47 -3.94 -6.26 -2.31
C PHE A 47 -4.29 -4.78 -2.42
N GLY A 48 -3.90 -4.17 -3.53
CA GLY A 48 -4.20 -2.78 -3.87
C GLY A 48 -5.25 -2.68 -4.96
N PHE A 49 -6.33 -1.94 -4.70
CA PHE A 49 -7.44 -1.71 -5.65
C PHE A 49 -7.71 -0.22 -5.93
N ALA A 50 -6.96 0.68 -5.28
CA ALA A 50 -7.07 2.13 -5.42
C ALA A 50 -5.68 2.74 -5.71
N THR A 51 -5.22 3.73 -4.94
CA THR A 51 -3.92 4.40 -5.21
C THR A 51 -2.73 3.44 -5.23
N LEU A 52 -2.80 2.34 -4.49
CA LEU A 52 -1.76 1.32 -4.46
C LEU A 52 -1.67 0.47 -5.75
N THR A 53 -2.58 0.63 -6.72
CA THR A 53 -2.39 0.07 -8.08
C THR A 53 -1.31 0.83 -8.85
N ASN A 54 -1.05 2.09 -8.49
CA ASN A 54 -0.02 2.91 -9.12
C ASN A 54 1.39 2.53 -8.64
N PRO A 55 2.30 2.09 -9.53
CA PRO A 55 3.66 1.68 -9.16
C PRO A 55 4.50 2.81 -8.55
N VAL A 56 4.26 4.08 -8.92
CA VAL A 56 4.96 5.24 -8.36
C VAL A 56 4.57 5.43 -6.90
N VAL A 57 3.28 5.30 -6.58
CA VAL A 57 2.80 5.38 -5.19
C VAL A 57 3.44 4.27 -4.36
N ARG A 58 3.46 3.03 -4.86
CA ARG A 58 4.15 1.92 -4.17
C ARG A 58 5.64 2.20 -3.97
N PHE A 59 6.33 2.72 -4.98
CA PHE A 59 7.75 3.05 -4.87
C PHE A 59 8.01 4.08 -3.76
N VAL A 60 7.24 5.17 -3.75
CA VAL A 60 7.32 6.23 -2.74
C VAL A 60 7.05 5.66 -1.35
N VAL A 61 5.97 4.91 -1.18
CA VAL A 61 5.57 4.39 0.14
C VAL A 61 6.53 3.31 0.64
N LEU A 62 6.90 2.35 -0.20
CA LEU A 62 7.72 1.20 0.21
C LEU A 62 9.22 1.55 0.26
N GLY A 63 9.66 2.56 -0.49
CA GLY A 63 11.05 2.97 -0.62
C GLY A 63 11.87 2.12 -1.62
N ARG A 64 11.21 1.22 -2.34
CA ARG A 64 11.82 0.37 -3.38
C ARG A 64 10.82 0.03 -4.49
N HIS A 65 11.32 -0.46 -5.61
CA HIS A 65 10.46 -1.10 -6.60
C HIS A 65 9.85 -2.39 -6.01
N ALA A 66 8.52 -2.46 -6.03
CA ALA A 66 7.76 -3.65 -5.66
C ALA A 66 6.95 -4.10 -6.89
N PRO A 67 7.40 -5.16 -7.59
CA PRO A 67 6.62 -5.79 -8.63
C PRO A 67 5.23 -6.15 -8.09
N ALA A 68 4.22 -5.96 -8.93
CA ALA A 68 2.85 -6.30 -8.59
C ALA A 68 2.26 -7.15 -9.70
N GLU A 69 1.49 -8.15 -9.30
CA GLU A 69 0.79 -9.06 -10.18
C GLU A 69 -0.69 -8.68 -10.21
N PRO A 70 -1.38 -8.81 -11.35
CA PRO A 70 -2.84 -8.74 -11.39
C PRO A 70 -3.44 -9.71 -10.37
N ALA A 71 -4.43 -9.25 -9.63
CA ALA A 71 -5.14 -10.05 -8.64
C ALA A 71 -6.61 -9.63 -8.59
N ALA A 72 -7.45 -10.48 -8.02
CA ALA A 72 -8.88 -10.26 -7.96
C ALA A 72 -9.45 -10.65 -6.60
N LEU A 73 -10.52 -9.96 -6.19
CA LEU A 73 -11.25 -10.20 -4.95
C LEU A 73 -12.72 -10.41 -5.28
N ARG A 74 -13.21 -11.66 -5.13
CA ARG A 74 -14.58 -12.07 -5.44
C ARG A 74 -15.53 -11.71 -4.30
N GLY A 75 -16.75 -11.28 -4.64
CA GLY A 75 -17.78 -10.91 -3.69
C GLY A 75 -17.70 -9.45 -3.22
N TRP A 76 -16.85 -8.64 -3.87
CA TRP A 76 -16.57 -7.27 -3.47
C TRP A 76 -16.64 -6.32 -4.65
N GLN A 77 -17.05 -5.08 -4.35
CA GLN A 77 -16.94 -3.96 -5.28
C GLN A 77 -16.27 -2.78 -4.61
N ARG A 78 -15.57 -1.98 -5.43
CA ARG A 78 -14.99 -0.72 -4.97
C ARG A 78 -16.10 0.32 -4.80
N HIS A 79 -16.24 0.83 -3.59
CA HIS A 79 -17.07 1.99 -3.30
C HIS A 79 -16.17 3.14 -2.86
N ARG A 80 -15.95 4.12 -3.75
CA ARG A 80 -15.01 5.25 -3.53
C ARG A 80 -13.58 4.79 -3.21
N ARG A 81 -13.19 4.84 -1.92
CA ARG A 81 -11.86 4.44 -1.40
C ARG A 81 -11.97 3.27 -0.42
N ASP A 82 -13.04 2.48 -0.52
CA ASP A 82 -13.35 1.34 0.34
C ASP A 82 -14.02 0.22 -0.45
N LEU A 83 -14.38 -0.87 0.24
CA LEU A 83 -15.07 -2.04 -0.28
C LEU A 83 -16.48 -2.18 0.29
N ARG A 84 -17.43 -2.53 -0.58
CA ARG A 84 -18.78 -2.99 -0.21
C ARG A 84 -19.01 -4.41 -0.72
N ASP A 85 -19.86 -5.14 -0.02
CA ASP A 85 -20.28 -6.48 -0.42
C ASP A 85 -20.99 -6.40 -1.78
N ALA A 86 -20.65 -7.34 -2.65
CA ALA A 86 -21.25 -7.53 -3.97
C ALA A 86 -20.99 -8.97 -4.40
N PRO A 87 -21.79 -9.94 -3.92
CA PRO A 87 -21.51 -11.38 -4.04
C PRO A 87 -21.28 -11.85 -5.49
N ASP A 88 -21.92 -11.20 -6.44
CA ASP A 88 -21.86 -11.55 -7.87
C ASP A 88 -20.75 -10.82 -8.63
N LEU A 89 -19.97 -9.95 -7.97
CA LEU A 89 -18.93 -9.15 -8.60
C LEU A 89 -17.52 -9.59 -8.22
N VAL A 90 -16.58 -9.25 -9.11
CA VAL A 90 -15.15 -9.46 -8.91
C VAL A 90 -14.44 -8.12 -9.03
N LEU A 91 -13.76 -7.73 -7.95
CA LEU A 91 -12.94 -6.53 -7.92
C LEU A 91 -11.52 -6.85 -8.41
N ASN A 92 -11.15 -6.29 -9.56
CA ASN A 92 -9.79 -6.37 -10.07
C ASN A 92 -8.86 -5.36 -9.37
N GLY A 93 -7.64 -5.79 -9.11
CA GLY A 93 -6.57 -4.98 -8.52
C GLY A 93 -5.21 -5.58 -8.79
N VAL A 94 -4.29 -5.34 -7.87
CA VAL A 94 -2.95 -5.93 -7.90
C VAL A 94 -2.57 -6.46 -6.54
N ARG A 95 -1.77 -7.53 -6.50
CA ARG A 95 -1.09 -7.98 -5.28
C ARG A 95 0.40 -7.72 -5.37
N PHE A 96 1.03 -7.42 -4.25
CA PHE A 96 2.49 -7.25 -4.18
C PHE A 96 2.99 -7.66 -2.79
N ARG A 97 4.25 -8.10 -2.73
CA ARG A 97 4.87 -8.58 -1.50
C ARG A 97 5.55 -7.45 -0.73
N VAL A 98 5.36 -7.44 0.58
CA VAL A 98 5.93 -6.47 1.50
C VAL A 98 6.59 -7.15 2.68
N THR A 99 7.70 -6.59 3.15
CA THR A 99 8.33 -6.98 4.42
C THR A 99 7.56 -6.41 5.63
N PRO A 100 7.82 -6.86 6.86
CA PRO A 100 7.21 -6.28 8.07
C PRO A 100 7.43 -4.76 8.18
N ASP A 101 8.64 -4.27 7.90
CA ASP A 101 8.96 -2.84 7.92
C ASP A 101 8.19 -2.04 6.84
N GLU A 102 7.97 -2.65 5.69
CA GLU A 102 7.21 -2.07 4.59
C GLU A 102 5.71 -2.05 4.89
N MET A 103 5.21 -3.05 5.61
CA MET A 103 3.87 -3.03 6.16
C MET A 103 3.68 -1.81 7.08
N VAL A 104 4.62 -1.53 7.98
CA VAL A 104 4.56 -0.33 8.83
C VAL A 104 4.56 0.95 7.99
N ARG A 105 5.33 1.00 6.89
CA ARG A 105 5.30 2.15 5.96
C ARG A 105 3.92 2.33 5.30
N LEU A 106 3.29 1.25 4.86
CA LEU A 106 1.93 1.26 4.34
C LEU A 106 0.92 1.69 5.40
N ASP A 107 1.04 1.18 6.63
CA ASP A 107 0.13 1.54 7.73
C ASP A 107 0.19 3.04 8.03
N ARG A 108 1.38 3.65 7.94
CA ARG A 108 1.54 5.11 8.05
C ARG A 108 0.91 5.86 6.87
N TYR A 109 1.09 5.36 5.64
CA TYR A 109 0.50 5.96 4.44
C TYR A 109 -1.03 5.94 4.49
N GLU A 110 -1.62 4.78 4.81
CA GLU A 110 -3.08 4.62 4.91
C GLU A 110 -3.66 5.23 6.19
N ARG A 111 -2.82 5.50 7.21
CA ARG A 111 -3.25 5.93 8.55
C ARG A 111 -4.08 4.83 9.22
N THR A 112 -3.55 3.61 9.21
CA THR A 112 -4.16 2.44 9.84
C THR A 112 -4.39 2.69 11.32
N GLY A 113 -5.50 2.20 11.88
CA GLY A 113 -5.91 2.42 13.28
C GLY A 113 -6.70 3.72 13.50
N ARG A 114 -6.68 4.63 12.52
CA ARG A 114 -7.46 5.88 12.55
C ARG A 114 -8.42 6.01 11.37
N ARG A 115 -7.94 5.79 10.15
CA ARG A 115 -8.72 5.96 8.92
C ARG A 115 -9.08 4.63 8.27
N TYR A 116 -8.13 3.71 8.25
CA TYR A 116 -8.32 2.36 7.72
C TYR A 116 -8.00 1.31 8.77
N ARG A 117 -8.58 0.14 8.60
CA ARG A 117 -8.16 -1.12 9.20
C ARG A 117 -7.54 -2.02 8.13
N ARG A 118 -6.84 -3.05 8.57
CA ARG A 118 -6.20 -4.04 7.69
C ARG A 118 -6.90 -5.38 7.90
N ASP A 119 -7.60 -5.85 6.88
CA ASP A 119 -8.33 -7.11 6.90
C ASP A 119 -7.54 -8.14 6.07
N LEU A 120 -7.35 -9.35 6.61
CA LEU A 120 -6.73 -10.44 5.85
C LEU A 120 -7.83 -11.13 5.04
N MET A 121 -7.70 -11.11 3.71
CA MET A 121 -8.74 -11.59 2.80
C MET A 121 -8.16 -12.59 1.79
N GLU A 122 -8.99 -13.55 1.39
CA GLU A 122 -8.67 -14.52 0.35
C GLU A 122 -8.93 -13.90 -1.03
N LEU A 123 -7.93 -13.98 -1.90
CA LEU A 123 -8.01 -13.58 -3.30
C LEU A 123 -8.67 -14.69 -4.13
N GLU A 124 -9.08 -14.38 -5.35
CA GLU A 124 -9.74 -15.34 -6.25
C GLU A 124 -8.89 -16.58 -6.57
N ASP A 125 -7.56 -16.48 -6.46
CA ASP A 125 -6.63 -17.59 -6.67
C ASP A 125 -6.35 -18.41 -5.39
N GLY A 126 -7.08 -18.15 -4.31
CA GLY A 126 -6.95 -18.83 -3.01
C GLY A 126 -5.80 -18.31 -2.13
N THR A 127 -5.03 -17.31 -2.58
CA THR A 127 -3.97 -16.72 -1.76
C THR A 127 -4.50 -15.68 -0.79
N MET A 128 -3.88 -15.57 0.40
CA MET A 128 -4.24 -14.55 1.38
C MET A 128 -3.46 -13.25 1.14
N ALA A 129 -4.16 -12.12 1.20
CA ALA A 129 -3.55 -10.79 1.13
C ALA A 129 -4.22 -9.82 2.12
N TRP A 130 -3.41 -8.90 2.65
CA TRP A 130 -3.90 -7.81 3.47
C TRP A 130 -4.57 -6.74 2.61
N VAL A 131 -5.74 -6.27 3.05
CA VAL A 131 -6.56 -5.27 2.36
C VAL A 131 -6.88 -4.13 3.31
N TYR A 132 -6.67 -2.90 2.86
CA TYR A 132 -7.01 -1.70 3.64
C TYR A 132 -8.48 -1.31 3.40
N ARG A 133 -9.26 -1.24 4.48
CA ARG A 133 -10.70 -0.89 4.47
C ARG A 133 -11.01 0.23 5.45
N LEU A 134 -11.97 1.11 5.14
CA LEU A 134 -12.27 2.27 6.00
C LEU A 134 -12.77 1.83 7.38
N ILE A 135 -12.41 2.59 8.42
CA ILE A 135 -13.01 2.48 9.75
C ILE A 135 -14.28 3.36 9.78
N GLY A 136 -15.45 2.78 10.09
CA GLY A 136 -16.69 3.53 10.36
C GLY A 136 -17.61 3.80 9.15
N GLU A 137 -18.82 4.34 9.45
CA GLU A 137 -20.05 4.61 8.66
C GLU A 137 -20.24 3.98 7.27
N ALA A 138 -19.28 4.03 6.35
CA ALA A 138 -19.38 3.33 5.06
C ALA A 138 -19.40 1.79 5.18
N GLY A 139 -18.85 1.24 6.27
CA GLY A 139 -18.96 -0.18 6.63
C GLY A 139 -20.24 -0.56 7.39
N LEU A 140 -20.99 0.42 7.92
CA LEU A 140 -22.27 0.23 8.62
C LEU A 140 -23.47 0.46 7.68
N GLU A 141 -23.41 1.46 6.80
CA GLU A 141 -24.44 1.68 5.76
C GLU A 141 -24.54 0.52 4.77
N ALA A 142 -23.45 -0.22 4.51
CA ALA A 142 -23.43 -1.35 3.59
C ALA A 142 -24.12 -2.63 4.13
N VAL A 143 -24.53 -2.64 5.40
CA VAL A 143 -25.18 -3.77 6.08
C VAL A 143 -26.67 -3.49 6.35
N MET A 144 -27.12 -2.24 6.13
CA MET A 144 -28.51 -1.80 6.39
C MET A 144 -29.35 -1.58 5.13
N ASP A 145 -28.78 -1.78 3.94
CA ASP A 145 -29.46 -1.87 2.64
C ASP A 145 -29.43 -3.32 2.13
#